data_AF-A0A8H4XTH9-F1
#
_entry.id   AF-A0A8H4XTH9-F1
#
_cell.length_a   1.000
_cell.length_b   1.000
_cell.length_c   1.000
_cell.angle_alpha   90.00
_cell.angle_beta   90.00
_cell.angle_gamma   90.00
#
_symmetry.space_group_name_H-M   'P 1'
#
loop_
_entity.id
_entity.type
_entity.pdbx_description
1 polymer ?
#
loop_
_entity_poly.entity_id
_entity_poly.type
_entity_poly.pdbx_seq_one_letter_code
_entity_poly.pdbx_strand_id
1 'polypeptide(L)'
;MGNTLQRTSISTSIKERLDFSCAIFSPDGGLVANAPHIPIHLGSMQFAIQYQHRLWGDKLKPGDVLLTNPPEAGGTHLPDLTVVTPAFYDNQLIFYVASRGHHTDIGGIGITSMIPDSKELWQEGMAVKSMKIVSEGVFLEDEVRELFNKVAEYPGCSATRRLNDNISDIKAKISANQRGILLIKRLCEEFT
;
A
#
# COMPACT_ATOMS: atom_id res chain seq x y z
N MET A 1 6.98 12.53 2.88
CA MET A 1 6.00 11.41 2.91
C MET A 1 5.97 10.75 4.28
N GLY A 2 7.08 10.16 4.76
CA GLY A 2 7.11 9.41 6.02
C GLY A 2 6.54 10.17 7.23
N ASN A 3 6.95 11.43 7.46
CA ASN A 3 6.37 12.26 8.52
C ASN A 3 4.85 12.48 8.39
N THR A 4 4.32 12.54 7.16
CA THR A 4 2.87 12.63 6.93
C THR A 4 2.22 11.32 7.36
N LEU A 5 2.74 10.18 6.87
CA LEU A 5 2.20 8.86 7.21
C LEU A 5 2.18 8.63 8.72
N GLN A 6 3.29 8.88 9.40
CA GLN A 6 3.38 8.74 10.86
C GLN A 6 2.33 9.58 11.58
N ARG A 7 2.19 10.86 11.21
CA ARG A 7 1.30 11.79 11.91
C ARG A 7 -0.19 11.52 11.66
N THR A 8 -0.54 10.98 10.51
CA THR A 8 -1.94 10.75 10.11
C THR A 8 -2.42 9.32 10.34
N SER A 9 -1.52 8.37 10.55
CA SER A 9 -1.90 6.98 10.90
C SER A 9 -2.45 6.92 12.32
N ILE A 10 -3.30 5.91 12.56
CA ILE A 10 -3.90 5.68 13.87
C ILE A 10 -3.42 4.39 14.54
N SER A 11 -2.93 3.39 13.79
CA SER A 11 -2.35 2.20 14.41
C SER A 11 -1.03 2.50 15.10
N THR A 12 -0.83 1.86 16.26
CA THR A 12 0.42 1.94 17.01
C THR A 12 1.60 1.37 16.22
N SER A 13 1.36 0.37 15.36
CA SER A 13 2.41 -0.20 14.49
C SER A 13 3.01 0.84 13.55
N ILE A 14 2.18 1.62 12.87
CA ILE A 14 2.69 2.63 11.94
C ILE A 14 3.13 3.90 12.68
N LYS A 15 2.31 4.38 13.63
CA LYS A 15 2.52 5.68 14.27
C LYS A 15 3.68 5.69 15.28
N GLU A 16 3.73 4.67 16.14
CA GLU A 16 4.64 4.65 17.29
C GLU A 16 5.82 3.69 17.07
N ARG A 17 5.57 2.50 16.52
CA ARG A 17 6.64 1.54 16.18
C ARG A 17 7.39 1.89 14.89
N LEU A 18 6.86 2.83 14.10
CA LEU A 18 7.42 3.26 12.81
C LEU A 18 7.58 2.10 11.82
N ASP A 19 6.64 1.15 11.86
CA ASP A 19 6.63 -0.04 11.01
C ASP A 19 6.05 0.28 9.63
N PHE A 20 6.75 1.15 8.91
CA PHE A 20 6.40 1.61 7.57
C PHE A 20 7.62 2.06 6.78
N SER A 21 7.46 2.08 5.45
CA SER A 21 8.43 2.66 4.52
C SER A 21 7.73 3.52 3.47
N CYS A 22 8.43 4.54 2.99
CA CYS A 22 8.00 5.43 1.91
C CYS A 22 9.14 5.57 0.90
N ALA A 23 8.81 5.47 -0.39
CA ALA A 23 9.79 5.53 -1.46
C ALA A 23 9.20 6.08 -2.77
N ILE A 24 10.10 6.56 -3.63
CA ILE A 24 9.85 7.05 -4.98
C ILE A 24 10.55 6.11 -5.95
N PHE A 25 9.87 5.78 -7.04
CA PHE A 25 10.31 4.83 -8.05
C PHE A 25 10.18 5.46 -9.44
N SER A 26 11.08 5.10 -10.35
CA SER A 26 11.07 5.52 -11.75
C SER A 26 9.83 4.97 -12.50
N PRO A 27 9.52 5.46 -13.71
CA PRO A 27 8.38 4.98 -14.50
C PRO A 27 8.38 3.48 -14.80
N ASP A 28 9.56 2.85 -14.86
CA ASP A 28 9.75 1.40 -15.03
C ASP A 28 9.77 0.63 -13.68
N GLY A 29 9.59 1.34 -12.57
CA GLY A 29 9.45 0.79 -11.22
C GLY A 29 10.75 0.57 -10.46
N GLY A 30 11.89 1.07 -10.94
CA GLY A 30 13.17 1.05 -10.21
C GLY A 30 13.19 2.02 -9.02
N LEU A 31 13.85 1.65 -7.91
CA LEU A 31 13.94 2.50 -6.73
C LEU A 31 14.83 3.72 -7.00
N VAL A 32 14.29 4.93 -6.79
CA VAL A 32 15.01 6.21 -7.02
C VAL A 32 15.45 6.83 -5.69
N ALA A 33 14.52 6.92 -4.75
CA ALA A 33 14.78 7.52 -3.44
C ALA A 33 13.93 6.86 -2.36
N ASN A 34 14.50 6.67 -1.18
CA ASN A 34 13.80 6.16 -0.01
C ASN A 34 14.13 6.99 1.23
N ALA A 35 13.20 7.01 2.16
CA ALA A 35 13.51 7.45 3.52
C ALA A 35 14.22 6.34 4.32
N PRO A 36 14.95 6.66 5.40
CA PRO A 36 15.69 5.70 6.22
C PRO A 36 14.73 4.89 7.09
N HIS A 37 14.01 3.97 6.44
CA HIS A 37 13.03 3.07 7.04
C HIS A 37 13.53 1.62 7.00
N ILE A 38 12.63 0.66 7.19
CA ILE A 38 12.94 -0.77 7.29
C ILE A 38 13.54 -1.29 5.97
N PRO A 39 14.80 -1.77 5.93
CA PRO A 39 15.47 -2.17 4.69
C PRO A 39 14.76 -3.28 3.91
N ILE A 40 14.13 -4.24 4.59
CA ILE A 40 13.41 -5.34 3.95
C ILE A 40 12.23 -4.86 3.10
N HIS A 41 11.59 -3.75 3.49
CA HIS A 41 10.53 -3.14 2.69
C HIS A 41 11.09 -2.61 1.37
N LEU A 42 12.25 -1.95 1.40
CA LEU A 42 12.73 -1.19 0.24
C LEU A 42 13.12 -2.10 -0.93
N GLY A 43 13.79 -3.22 -0.66
CA GLY A 43 14.13 -4.20 -1.69
C GLY A 43 12.90 -4.85 -2.32
N SER A 44 11.91 -5.24 -1.51
CA SER A 44 10.69 -5.91 -1.98
C SER A 44 9.68 -4.95 -2.62
N MET A 45 9.59 -3.70 -2.15
CA MET A 45 8.70 -2.69 -2.73
C MET A 45 9.02 -2.42 -4.20
N GLN A 46 10.29 -2.44 -4.62
CA GLN A 46 10.64 -2.32 -6.04
C GLN A 46 9.95 -3.38 -6.90
N PHE A 47 9.99 -4.64 -6.46
CA PHE A 47 9.28 -5.72 -7.15
C PHE A 47 7.77 -5.53 -7.15
N ALA A 48 7.21 -4.99 -6.06
CA ALA A 48 5.79 -4.66 -6.01
C ALA A 48 5.42 -3.60 -7.05
N ILE A 49 6.20 -2.52 -7.16
CA ILE A 49 5.94 -1.48 -8.17
C ILE A 49 6.07 -2.04 -9.58
N GLN A 50 7.12 -2.81 -9.87
CA GLN A 50 7.29 -3.44 -11.18
C GLN A 50 6.15 -4.41 -11.52
N TYR A 51 5.64 -5.16 -10.53
CA TYR A 51 4.48 -6.03 -10.70
C TYR A 51 3.24 -5.21 -11.07
N GLN A 52 2.95 -4.14 -10.32
CA GLN A 52 1.83 -3.26 -10.62
C GLN A 52 1.99 -2.57 -11.99
N HIS A 53 3.19 -2.09 -12.32
CA HIS A 53 3.49 -1.45 -13.61
C HIS A 53 3.22 -2.38 -14.79
N ARG A 54 3.63 -3.66 -14.72
CA ARG A 54 3.32 -4.65 -15.78
C ARG A 54 1.81 -4.88 -15.97
N LEU A 55 1.02 -4.78 -14.91
CA LEU A 55 -0.43 -4.99 -14.99
C LEU A 55 -1.20 -3.73 -15.45
N TRP A 56 -0.70 -2.56 -15.07
CA TRP A 56 -1.46 -1.31 -15.10
C TRP A 56 -0.82 -0.15 -15.88
N GLY A 57 0.44 -0.26 -16.34
CA GLY A 57 1.22 0.86 -16.90
C GLY A 57 0.43 1.78 -17.84
N ASP A 58 -0.20 1.22 -18.87
CA ASP A 58 -0.96 1.96 -19.88
C ASP A 58 -2.43 2.26 -19.49
N LYS A 59 -2.86 1.78 -18.32
CA LYS A 59 -4.26 1.85 -17.86
C LYS A 59 -4.46 2.89 -16.75
N LEU A 60 -3.39 3.33 -16.10
CA LEU A 60 -3.45 4.26 -14.98
C LEU A 60 -3.75 5.67 -15.44
N LYS A 61 -4.56 6.37 -14.65
CA LYS A 61 -4.86 7.78 -14.81
C LYS A 61 -4.37 8.61 -13.62
N PRO A 62 -4.19 9.92 -13.78
CA PRO A 62 -3.96 10.82 -12.66
C PRO A 62 -5.03 10.64 -11.56
N GLY A 63 -4.58 10.48 -10.31
CA GLY A 63 -5.46 10.27 -9.16
C GLY A 63 -5.88 8.82 -8.89
N ASP A 64 -5.47 7.85 -9.72
CA ASP A 64 -5.64 6.43 -9.39
C ASP A 64 -4.69 6.01 -8.25
N VAL A 65 -5.10 5.04 -7.43
CA VAL A 65 -4.25 4.44 -6.38
C VAL A 65 -4.50 2.94 -6.32
N LEU A 66 -3.42 2.17 -6.19
CA LEU A 66 -3.45 0.70 -6.11
C LEU A 66 -3.07 0.21 -4.70
N LEU A 67 -3.60 -0.96 -4.32
CA LEU A 67 -3.28 -1.70 -3.11
C LEU A 67 -2.75 -3.10 -3.46
N THR A 68 -1.70 -3.53 -2.77
CA THR A 68 -1.12 -4.88 -2.90
C THR A 68 -0.39 -5.33 -1.63
N ASN A 69 -0.38 -6.63 -1.34
CA ASN A 69 0.35 -7.19 -0.18
C ASN A 69 0.92 -8.63 -0.30
N PRO A 70 0.53 -9.53 -1.23
CA PRO A 70 1.04 -10.90 -1.17
C PRO A 70 2.48 -10.98 -1.69
N PRO A 71 3.30 -11.94 -1.21
CA PRO A 71 4.70 -12.10 -1.63
C PRO A 71 4.88 -12.25 -3.15
N GLU A 72 3.96 -12.96 -3.82
CA GLU A 72 3.98 -13.12 -5.28
C GLU A 72 3.87 -11.79 -6.06
N ALA A 73 3.33 -10.74 -5.41
CA ALA A 73 3.20 -9.39 -5.95
C ALA A 73 4.15 -8.39 -5.27
N GLY A 74 5.26 -8.88 -4.72
CA GLY A 74 6.32 -8.06 -4.10
C GLY A 74 6.05 -7.65 -2.65
N GLY A 75 5.07 -8.26 -1.99
CA GLY A 75 4.88 -8.16 -0.54
C GLY A 75 5.98 -8.86 0.26
N THR A 76 6.14 -8.48 1.52
CA THR A 76 7.04 -9.14 2.49
C THR A 76 6.31 -10.26 3.24
N HIS A 77 5.09 -9.97 3.65
CA HIS A 77 4.09 -10.84 4.27
C HIS A 77 2.76 -10.11 4.21
N LEU A 78 1.64 -10.82 4.42
CA LEU A 78 0.31 -10.23 4.20
C LEU A 78 0.01 -8.97 5.04
N PRO A 79 0.43 -8.85 6.32
CA PRO A 79 0.21 -7.64 7.11
C PRO A 79 0.77 -6.34 6.52
N ASP A 80 1.77 -6.42 5.64
CA ASP A 80 2.42 -5.24 5.07
C ASP A 80 1.73 -4.76 3.79
N LEU A 81 0.75 -3.88 3.97
CA LEU A 81 -0.07 -3.37 2.87
C LEU A 81 0.66 -2.24 2.15
N THR A 82 0.95 -2.44 0.86
CA THR A 82 1.59 -1.47 -0.03
C THR A 82 0.54 -0.68 -0.81
N VAL A 83 0.57 0.64 -0.66
CA VAL A 83 -0.24 1.59 -1.43
C VAL A 83 0.64 2.26 -2.48
N VAL A 84 0.27 2.13 -3.74
CA VAL A 84 1.03 2.60 -4.90
C VAL A 84 0.25 3.69 -5.64
N THR A 85 0.86 4.84 -5.88
CA THR A 85 0.23 5.96 -6.57
C THR A 85 1.12 6.44 -7.72
N PRO A 86 0.64 6.41 -8.98
CA PRO A 86 1.35 7.01 -10.11
C PRO A 86 1.37 8.53 -10.00
N ALA A 87 2.52 9.13 -10.29
CA ALA A 87 2.73 10.56 -10.39
C ALA A 87 2.80 10.95 -11.88
N PHE A 88 1.97 11.91 -12.28
CA PHE A 88 1.92 12.40 -13.66
C PHE A 88 2.38 13.86 -13.75
N TYR A 89 3.05 14.18 -14.86
CA TYR A 89 3.39 15.54 -15.28
C TYR A 89 3.18 15.62 -16.80
N ASP A 90 2.49 16.66 -17.28
CA ASP A 90 2.09 16.80 -18.69
C ASP A 90 1.48 15.53 -19.31
N ASN A 91 0.57 14.90 -18.57
CA ASN A 91 -0.09 13.63 -18.91
C ASN A 91 0.86 12.42 -19.13
N GLN A 92 2.12 12.52 -18.70
CA GLN A 92 3.07 11.41 -18.72
C GLN A 92 3.32 10.88 -17.30
N LEU A 93 3.39 9.56 -17.17
CA LEU A 93 3.83 8.91 -15.93
C LEU A 93 5.31 9.19 -15.72
N ILE A 94 5.64 9.98 -14.69
CA ILE A 94 7.04 10.36 -14.40
C ILE A 94 7.65 9.61 -13.23
N PHE A 95 6.84 9.15 -12.27
CA PHE A 95 7.29 8.35 -11.13
C PHE A 95 6.13 7.52 -10.58
N TYR A 96 6.44 6.50 -9.79
CA TYR A 96 5.54 5.97 -8.78
C TYR A 96 5.96 6.45 -7.40
N VAL A 97 4.98 6.73 -6.57
CA VAL A 97 5.16 7.01 -5.15
C VAL A 97 4.46 5.91 -4.37
N ALA A 98 5.14 5.30 -3.40
CA ALA A 98 4.54 4.24 -2.62
C ALA A 98 4.85 4.32 -1.13
N SER A 99 3.90 3.81 -0.35
CA SER A 99 4.03 3.61 1.08
C SER A 99 3.60 2.20 1.46
N ARG A 100 4.37 1.56 2.33
CA ARG A 100 4.07 0.25 2.91
C ARG A 100 3.99 0.43 4.42
N GLY A 101 2.99 -0.16 5.06
CA GLY A 101 2.84 -0.10 6.51
C GLY A 101 2.18 -1.36 7.05
N HIS A 102 2.61 -1.76 8.24
CA HIS A 102 2.18 -2.99 8.90
C HIS A 102 0.84 -2.84 9.61
N HIS A 103 -0.12 -3.69 9.25
CA HIS A 103 -1.42 -3.81 9.90
C HIS A 103 -1.45 -5.04 10.81
N THR A 104 -1.70 -4.87 12.10
CA THR A 104 -1.64 -5.97 13.09
C THR A 104 -2.72 -7.03 12.90
N ASP A 105 -3.83 -6.66 12.27
CA ASP A 105 -4.96 -7.53 11.99
C ASP A 105 -5.54 -7.17 10.61
N ILE A 106 -5.55 -8.16 9.73
CA ILE A 106 -6.17 -8.11 8.40
C ILE A 106 -7.11 -9.31 8.20
N GLY A 107 -7.59 -9.91 9.29
CA GLY A 107 -8.38 -11.14 9.30
C GLY A 107 -7.52 -12.40 9.24
N GLY A 108 -8.19 -13.55 9.11
CA GLY A 108 -7.59 -14.88 9.07
C GLY A 108 -8.13 -15.78 10.18
N ILE A 109 -7.44 -16.90 10.43
CA ILE A 109 -7.87 -17.91 11.42
C ILE A 109 -7.63 -17.49 12.89
N GLY A 110 -6.84 -16.43 13.13
CA GLY A 110 -6.48 -16.03 14.49
C GLY A 110 -6.59 -14.55 14.77
N ILE A 111 -6.06 -14.18 15.93
CA ILE A 111 -6.17 -12.84 16.53
C ILE A 111 -5.13 -11.87 15.91
N THR A 112 -4.21 -12.38 15.10
CA THR A 112 -3.26 -11.61 14.30
C THR A 112 -3.07 -12.33 12.96
N SER A 113 -2.48 -11.65 11.99
CA SER A 113 -2.26 -12.18 10.64
C SER A 113 -0.90 -12.88 10.48
N MET A 114 -0.39 -13.45 11.58
CA MET A 114 0.89 -14.19 11.66
C MET A 114 0.74 -15.39 12.61
N ILE A 115 -0.23 -16.27 12.32
CA ILE A 115 -0.51 -17.44 13.15
C ILE A 115 0.35 -18.62 12.69
N PRO A 116 1.15 -19.24 13.58
CA PRO A 116 2.08 -20.31 13.21
C PRO A 116 1.39 -21.59 12.72
N ASP A 117 0.11 -21.77 13.06
CA ASP A 117 -0.69 -22.92 12.62
C ASP A 117 -1.28 -22.76 11.22
N SER A 118 -1.05 -21.62 10.55
CA SER A 118 -1.49 -21.39 9.18
C SER A 118 -0.73 -22.33 8.23
N LYS A 119 -1.48 -23.04 7.39
CA LYS A 119 -1.01 -23.98 6.36
C LYS A 119 -1.31 -23.49 4.95
N GLU A 120 -2.27 -22.58 4.82
CA GLU A 120 -2.73 -22.02 3.55
C GLU A 120 -2.75 -20.49 3.65
N LEU A 121 -2.46 -19.79 2.55
CA LEU A 121 -2.32 -18.33 2.55
C LEU A 121 -3.60 -17.60 3.00
N TRP A 122 -4.78 -18.10 2.63
CA TRP A 122 -6.06 -17.49 3.03
C TRP A 122 -6.32 -17.57 4.54
N GLN A 123 -5.59 -18.43 5.27
CA GLN A 123 -5.65 -18.50 6.73
C GLN A 123 -4.92 -17.34 7.40
N GLU A 124 -3.97 -16.70 6.69
CA GLU A 124 -3.18 -15.57 7.19
C GLU A 124 -3.89 -14.21 7.01
N GLY A 125 -5.03 -14.19 6.30
CA GLY A 125 -5.89 -13.02 6.16
C GLY A 125 -6.04 -12.51 4.73
N MET A 126 -6.36 -11.23 4.61
CA MET A 126 -6.61 -10.57 3.33
C MET A 126 -5.37 -10.59 2.43
N ALA A 127 -5.51 -11.14 1.21
CA ALA A 127 -4.45 -11.17 0.20
C ALA A 127 -4.96 -10.56 -1.11
N VAL A 128 -4.34 -9.47 -1.55
CA VAL A 128 -4.72 -8.72 -2.75
C VAL A 128 -3.51 -8.53 -3.66
N LYS A 129 -3.47 -9.26 -4.78
CA LYS A 129 -2.36 -9.11 -5.76
C LYS A 129 -2.34 -7.71 -6.34
N SER A 130 -3.51 -7.20 -6.69
CA SER A 130 -3.68 -5.86 -7.22
C SER A 130 -5.14 -5.45 -7.15
N MET A 131 -5.40 -4.29 -6.55
CA MET A 131 -6.73 -3.67 -6.56
C MET A 131 -6.58 -2.17 -6.67
N LYS A 132 -7.38 -1.56 -7.55
CA LYS A 132 -7.55 -0.11 -7.55
C LYS A 132 -8.45 0.28 -6.38
N ILE A 133 -7.95 1.16 -5.49
CA ILE A 133 -8.64 1.62 -4.28
C ILE A 133 -9.00 3.10 -4.32
N VAL A 134 -8.41 3.87 -5.25
CA VAL A 134 -8.87 5.21 -5.61
C VAL A 134 -8.97 5.25 -7.12
N SER A 135 -10.10 5.72 -7.65
CA SER A 135 -10.30 5.95 -9.08
C SER A 135 -10.39 7.44 -9.33
N GLU A 136 -9.42 8.00 -10.05
CA GLU A 136 -9.42 9.43 -10.45
C GLU A 136 -9.74 10.39 -9.28
N GLY A 137 -9.17 10.12 -8.09
CA GLY A 137 -9.38 10.93 -6.87
C GLY A 137 -10.54 10.50 -5.96
N VAL A 138 -11.37 9.54 -6.36
CA VAL A 138 -12.49 9.01 -5.55
C VAL A 138 -12.06 7.74 -4.83
N PHE A 139 -12.08 7.75 -3.49
CA PHE A 139 -11.75 6.57 -2.68
C PHE A 139 -12.88 5.54 -2.72
N LEU A 140 -12.55 4.33 -3.14
CA LEU A 140 -13.46 3.18 -3.30
C LEU A 140 -13.61 2.46 -1.95
N GLU A 141 -14.17 3.17 -0.97
CA GLU A 141 -14.19 2.70 0.43
C GLU A 141 -14.99 1.41 0.61
N ASP A 142 -16.15 1.31 -0.03
CA ASP A 142 -17.02 0.14 0.10
C ASP A 142 -16.34 -1.11 -0.46
N GLU A 143 -15.64 -0.99 -1.59
CA GLU A 143 -14.88 -2.07 -2.18
C GLU A 143 -13.70 -2.50 -1.30
N VAL A 144 -13.00 -1.55 -0.68
CA VAL A 144 -11.90 -1.87 0.26
C VAL A 144 -12.45 -2.54 1.52
N ARG A 145 -13.60 -2.10 2.04
CA ARG A 145 -14.25 -2.75 3.19
C ARG A 145 -14.68 -4.18 2.85
N GLU A 146 -15.26 -4.36 1.67
CA GLU A 146 -15.68 -5.66 1.17
C GLU A 146 -14.47 -6.61 1.01
N LEU A 147 -13.33 -6.11 0.52
CA LEU A 147 -12.09 -6.89 0.46
C LEU A 147 -11.67 -7.46 1.82
N PHE A 148 -11.80 -6.69 2.91
CA PHE A 148 -11.52 -7.17 4.26
C PHE A 148 -12.57 -8.15 4.78
N ASN A 149 -13.84 -7.94 4.45
CA ASN A 149 -14.94 -8.79 4.90
C ASN A 149 -14.90 -10.18 4.26
N LYS A 150 -14.51 -10.28 2.98
CA LYS A 150 -14.40 -11.55 2.24
C LYS A 150 -13.50 -12.60 2.89
N VAL A 151 -12.57 -12.18 3.74
CA VAL A 151 -11.73 -13.12 4.52
C VAL A 151 -12.59 -14.05 5.39
N ALA A 152 -13.72 -13.55 5.92
CA ALA A 152 -14.63 -14.34 6.76
C ALA A 152 -15.39 -15.44 6.00
N GLU A 153 -15.37 -15.44 4.66
CA GLU A 153 -16.00 -16.47 3.84
C GLU A 153 -15.20 -17.79 3.86
N TYR A 154 -13.91 -17.73 4.21
CA TYR A 154 -13.06 -18.90 4.30
C TYR A 154 -13.30 -19.70 5.59
N PRO A 155 -13.25 -21.05 5.55
CA PRO A 155 -13.51 -21.88 6.72
C PRO A 155 -12.61 -21.55 7.92
N GLY A 156 -13.22 -21.23 9.05
CA GLY A 156 -12.49 -20.92 10.30
C GLY A 156 -11.82 -19.55 10.32
N CYS A 157 -11.99 -18.73 9.28
CA CYS A 157 -11.47 -17.36 9.25
C CYS A 157 -12.47 -16.35 9.78
N SER A 158 -11.95 -15.20 10.20
CA SER A 158 -12.73 -14.01 10.54
C SER A 158 -12.22 -12.81 9.75
N ALA A 159 -13.11 -11.84 9.52
CA ALA A 159 -12.71 -10.53 9.04
C ALA A 159 -11.87 -9.81 10.11
N THR A 160 -11.14 -8.78 9.70
CA THR A 160 -10.39 -7.94 10.64
C THR A 160 -11.31 -7.34 11.72
N ARG A 161 -10.88 -7.37 12.97
CA ARG A 161 -11.53 -6.69 14.11
C ARG A 161 -11.17 -5.21 14.15
N ARG A 162 -10.29 -4.77 13.26
CA ARG A 162 -9.70 -3.43 13.21
C ARG A 162 -10.09 -2.68 11.94
N LEU A 163 -11.21 -3.05 11.30
CA LEU A 163 -11.58 -2.54 9.97
C LEU A 163 -11.47 -1.00 9.85
N ASN A 164 -11.98 -0.25 10.82
CA ASN A 164 -11.90 1.22 10.79
C ASN A 164 -10.46 1.74 10.94
N ASP A 165 -9.62 1.04 11.71
CA ASP A 165 -8.19 1.33 11.83
C ASP A 165 -7.48 1.01 10.50
N ASN A 166 -7.79 -0.13 9.90
CA ASN A 166 -7.25 -0.52 8.59
C ASN A 166 -7.59 0.53 7.51
N ILE A 167 -8.85 0.95 7.42
CA ILE A 167 -9.29 1.98 6.47
C ILE A 167 -8.60 3.32 6.73
N SER A 168 -8.50 3.74 8.00
CA SER A 168 -7.85 5.00 8.36
C SER A 168 -6.36 5.02 8.01
N ASP A 169 -5.65 3.93 8.26
CA ASP A 169 -4.23 3.80 7.88
C ASP A 169 -4.03 3.70 6.37
N ILE A 170 -4.96 3.08 5.63
CA ILE A 170 -4.95 3.12 4.15
C ILE A 170 -5.12 4.57 3.66
N LYS A 171 -6.04 5.34 4.23
CA LYS A 171 -6.20 6.78 3.93
C LYS A 171 -4.95 7.58 4.28
N ALA A 172 -4.29 7.28 5.39
CA ALA A 172 -3.02 7.89 5.78
C ALA A 172 -1.92 7.63 4.74
N LYS A 173 -1.82 6.40 4.22
CA LYS A 173 -0.91 6.02 3.13
C LYS A 173 -1.21 6.75 1.82
N ILE A 174 -2.49 6.84 1.43
CA ILE A 174 -2.91 7.65 0.26
C ILE A 174 -2.48 9.11 0.44
N SER A 175 -2.73 9.71 1.61
CA SER A 175 -2.34 11.10 1.90
C SER A 175 -0.82 11.30 1.89
N ALA A 176 -0.06 10.32 2.39
CA ALA A 176 1.39 10.37 2.38
C ALA A 176 1.96 10.32 0.96
N ASN A 177 1.40 9.45 0.10
CA ASN A 177 1.76 9.38 -1.31
C ASN A 177 1.42 10.68 -2.04
N GLN A 178 0.22 11.24 -1.81
CA GLN A 178 -0.19 12.51 -2.40
C GLN A 178 0.74 13.66 -2.00
N ARG A 179 1.22 13.68 -0.75
CA ARG A 179 2.25 14.65 -0.33
C ARG A 179 3.55 14.48 -1.12
N GLY A 180 3.95 13.25 -1.43
CA GLY A 180 5.09 12.96 -2.29
C GLY A 180 4.91 13.54 -3.70
N ILE A 181 3.75 13.27 -4.31
CA ILE A 181 3.40 13.76 -5.65
C ILE A 181 3.41 15.29 -5.73
N LEU A 182 2.83 15.97 -4.74
CA LEU A 182 2.85 17.44 -4.69
C LEU A 182 4.27 18.02 -4.64
N LEU A 183 5.20 17.34 -3.97
CA LEU A 183 6.59 17.79 -3.89
C LEU A 183 7.36 17.48 -5.18
N ILE A 184 7.12 16.32 -5.80
CA ILE A 184 7.67 15.97 -7.11
C ILE A 184 7.20 16.96 -8.17
N LYS A 185 5.91 17.30 -8.19
CA LYS A 185 5.36 18.26 -9.16
C LYS A 185 6.01 19.63 -9.05
N ARG A 186 6.21 20.14 -7.82
CA ARG A 186 6.93 21.40 -7.58
C ARG A 186 8.38 21.34 -8.09
N LEU A 187 9.04 20.20 -7.92
CA LEU A 187 10.39 19.99 -8.45
C LEU A 187 10.37 20.04 -9.98
N CYS A 188 9.40 19.41 -10.64
CA CYS A 188 9.26 19.52 -12.09
C CYS A 188 9.05 20.98 -12.51
N GLU A 189 8.09 21.70 -11.91
CA GLU A 189 7.79 23.11 -12.20
C GLU A 189 8.98 24.06 -12.00
N GLU A 190 9.90 23.75 -11.08
CA GLU A 190 11.10 24.57 -10.81
C GLU A 190 12.21 24.35 -11.84
N PHE A 191 12.31 23.14 -12.41
CA PHE A 191 13.42 22.72 -13.26
C PHE A 191 13.02 22.44 -14.73
N THR A 192 11.79 22.75 -15.14
CA THR A 192 11.30 22.75 -16.53
C THR A 192 10.79 24.13 -16.93
#